data_AF-Q5JG58-F1
#
_entry.id   AF-Q5JG58-F1
#
_cell.length_a   1.000
_cell.length_b   1.000
_cell.length_c   1.000
_cell.angle_alpha   90.00
_cell.angle_beta   90.00
_cell.angle_gamma   90.00
#
_symmetry.space_group_name_H-M   'P 1'
#
loop_
_entity.id
_entity.type
_entity.pdbx_description
1 polymer ?
#
loop_
_entity_poly.entity_id
_entity_poly.type
_entity_poly.pdbx_seq_one_letter_code
_entity_poly.pdbx_strand_id
1 'polypeptide(L)'
;MKRAVSVLILSLLLFGVMASGCIGTKTTSNTSTTSSGATATSPTASSQLSTSTASSNVVPLTLVGPDGSVKTLTLSDLKSLPQTVGKGGLKTKKGSIKRIGTYKGVSLKDLLSKFGWLSKNYRYVITAADGYSITADYGFIFGKGLDTYDEKGNPINGSVIPILAYEYNGEPIEFTLDGKVYPLKLVLVGDETIVTPGNRWVKAVVKIEVVKAETPGESENTGYGEVKDFANRTVKVKSPPARIVSLYGLVTQMIYFLGVEDGKKVVGSTPLAINDAFIGLLDPGVKNRMVFVGNPRNANVETVKSLNPDVVFTAYWGSEKINEEIESLGIPVIALNLETVDGYLKGLLTVGKVLGKEEKAEKAISYYRSAVDFVTNRTSKLKERPRVLLVQYSMKDKAFKAPGKEYFQNRLIEMAGGESVSSNLPGGWNVVNVEQVAKWNPDVIIVVSYSPKKPSAKVKEEILNDPAWKGIKAVKEGRVYAMPNDGESWDYPAPKWVLGLYWLAKVLHPELFGDLDVRAKADDFYQKWYGIDPNKVEITGDMP
;
A
#
# COMPACT_ATOMS: atom_id res chain seq x y z
N MET A 1 16.54 53.94 36.77
CA MET A 1 17.77 54.48 36.15
C MET A 1 18.30 53.44 35.17
N LYS A 2 18.29 53.78 33.86
CA LYS A 2 19.16 53.32 32.74
C LYS A 2 19.22 51.80 32.42
N ARG A 3 19.14 51.34 31.16
CA ARG A 3 18.87 51.93 29.83
C ARG A 3 18.75 50.75 28.84
N ALA A 4 17.94 50.95 27.81
CA ALA A 4 17.83 50.14 26.60
C ALA A 4 19.09 50.21 25.71
N VAL A 5 19.32 49.19 24.87
CA VAL A 5 19.92 49.34 23.53
C VAL A 5 19.26 48.35 22.57
N SER A 6 18.68 48.90 21.50
CA SER A 6 18.17 48.24 20.30
C SER A 6 19.29 48.02 19.28
N VAL A 7 19.22 46.94 18.49
CA VAL A 7 19.85 46.90 17.15
C VAL A 7 18.87 46.25 16.16
N LEU A 8 18.53 47.04 15.13
CA LEU A 8 17.74 46.74 13.95
C LEU A 8 18.65 46.12 12.87
N ILE A 9 18.24 45.06 12.17
CA ILE A 9 18.69 44.80 10.80
C ILE A 9 17.49 44.40 9.94
N LEU A 10 17.30 45.21 8.91
CA LEU A 10 16.27 45.20 7.88
C LEU A 10 16.80 44.39 6.68
N SER A 11 16.00 43.50 6.10
CA SER A 11 16.20 43.04 4.72
C SER A 11 14.85 42.86 4.02
N LEU A 12 14.58 43.81 3.12
CA LEU A 12 13.52 43.80 2.12
C LEU A 12 13.83 42.75 1.04
N LEU A 13 12.80 42.02 0.60
CA LEU A 13 12.77 41.43 -0.74
C LEU A 13 11.42 41.76 -1.38
N LEU A 14 11.45 42.70 -2.32
CA LEU A 14 10.40 42.97 -3.30
C LEU A 14 10.35 41.81 -4.30
N PHE A 15 9.15 41.34 -4.64
CA PHE A 15 8.88 40.71 -5.94
C PHE A 15 7.85 41.56 -6.68
N GLY A 16 8.32 42.22 -7.74
CA GLY A 16 7.51 42.95 -8.69
C GLY A 16 6.90 41.99 -9.73
N VAL A 17 5.63 42.23 -10.02
CA VAL A 17 4.92 41.72 -11.19
C VAL A 17 5.16 42.70 -12.35
N MET A 18 5.54 42.21 -13.53
CA MET A 18 5.29 42.89 -14.81
C MET A 18 5.23 41.86 -15.94
N ALA A 19 4.13 41.93 -16.68
CA ALA A 19 3.94 41.32 -17.99
C ALA A 19 4.50 42.23 -19.09
N SER A 20 4.92 41.63 -20.21
CA SER A 20 4.72 42.10 -21.60
C SER A 20 5.87 41.67 -22.51
N GLY A 21 5.54 41.36 -23.78
CA GLY A 21 6.46 41.58 -24.89
C GLY A 21 6.51 40.47 -25.93
N CYS A 22 5.61 40.57 -26.92
CA CYS A 22 5.72 39.90 -28.22
C CYS A 22 6.92 40.43 -29.04
N ILE A 23 7.34 39.66 -30.05
CA ILE A 23 7.80 40.00 -31.43
C ILE A 23 8.48 38.73 -31.97
N GLY A 24 7.96 38.02 -32.98
CA GLY A 24 8.10 38.31 -34.43
C GLY A 24 9.40 37.66 -34.95
N THR A 25 9.43 36.76 -35.93
CA THR A 25 8.98 36.96 -37.32
C THR A 25 8.84 35.66 -38.12
N LYS A 26 8.00 35.77 -39.16
CA LYS A 26 7.67 34.84 -40.25
C LYS A 26 8.89 34.41 -41.08
N THR A 27 8.80 33.27 -41.78
CA THR A 27 8.88 33.23 -43.26
C THR A 27 8.18 31.97 -43.79
N THR A 28 7.30 32.20 -44.77
CA THR A 28 6.48 31.28 -45.56
C THR A 28 7.22 30.74 -46.79
N SER A 29 6.84 29.56 -47.30
CA SER A 29 6.65 29.37 -48.76
C SER A 29 5.80 28.14 -49.13
N ASN A 30 4.61 28.45 -49.65
CA ASN A 30 3.98 28.00 -50.91
C ASN A 30 3.78 26.51 -51.28
N THR A 31 2.51 26.09 -51.12
CA THR A 31 1.49 25.73 -52.14
C THR A 31 1.78 24.87 -53.39
N SER A 32 0.88 23.87 -53.51
CA SER A 32 0.03 23.48 -54.66
C SER A 32 0.58 22.62 -55.78
N THR A 33 -0.07 21.47 -56.06
CA THR A 33 -0.96 21.30 -57.26
C THR A 33 -1.71 19.94 -57.27
N THR A 34 -3.04 20.05 -57.24
CA THR A 34 -4.11 19.38 -58.04
C THR A 34 -3.95 18.00 -58.74
N SER A 35 -4.91 17.13 -58.38
CA SER A 35 -6.00 16.53 -59.20
C SER A 35 -5.83 15.30 -60.10
N SER A 36 -6.84 14.43 -59.96
CA SER A 36 -7.65 13.73 -60.98
C SER A 36 -7.47 12.20 -61.12
N GLY A 37 -8.51 11.47 -60.71
CA GLY A 37 -9.50 10.89 -61.63
C GLY A 37 -9.17 9.60 -62.38
N ALA A 38 -10.03 8.60 -62.11
CA ALA A 38 -10.62 7.63 -63.06
C ALA A 38 -10.16 6.15 -63.00
N THR A 39 -11.18 5.33 -62.75
CA THR A 39 -11.32 3.87 -62.86
C THR A 39 -11.40 3.39 -64.32
N ALA A 40 -10.83 2.20 -64.60
CA ALA A 40 -11.36 1.24 -65.60
C ALA A 40 -10.73 -0.16 -65.43
N THR A 41 -11.49 -1.17 -65.85
CA THR A 41 -11.47 -2.59 -65.51
C THR A 41 -10.68 -3.52 -66.46
N SER A 42 -10.08 -4.59 -65.87
CA SER A 42 -9.87 -6.02 -66.26
C SER A 42 -9.65 -6.45 -67.73
N PRO A 43 -8.80 -7.48 -68.01
CA PRO A 43 -9.31 -8.88 -68.04
C PRO A 43 -8.33 -10.04 -67.66
N THR A 44 -8.96 -11.09 -67.11
CA THR A 44 -8.80 -12.56 -67.23
C THR A 44 -7.56 -13.21 -67.89
N ALA A 45 -6.86 -14.14 -67.19
CA ALA A 45 -6.82 -15.60 -67.49
C ALA A 45 -5.70 -16.38 -66.74
N SER A 46 -6.14 -17.38 -65.96
CA SER A 46 -5.56 -18.69 -65.61
C SER A 46 -4.03 -18.90 -65.49
N SER A 47 -3.56 -19.21 -64.26
CA SER A 47 -2.60 -20.31 -64.06
C SER A 47 -2.72 -20.90 -62.65
N GLN A 48 -2.52 -22.21 -62.57
CA GLN A 48 -2.65 -23.06 -61.39
C GLN A 48 -1.52 -22.89 -60.37
N LEU A 49 -1.88 -23.22 -59.12
CA LEU A 49 -1.02 -23.62 -58.00
C LEU A 49 0.11 -22.67 -57.58
N SER A 50 -0.15 -21.90 -56.53
CA SER A 50 0.81 -21.77 -55.43
C SER A 50 0.06 -21.68 -54.11
N THR A 51 0.38 -22.63 -53.24
CA THR A 51 -0.11 -22.79 -51.88
C THR A 51 0.40 -21.69 -50.96
N SER A 52 -0.52 -21.11 -50.19
CA SER A 52 -0.38 -20.76 -48.77
C SER A 52 0.83 -19.94 -48.33
N THR A 53 0.63 -18.63 -48.18
CA THR A 53 1.34 -17.80 -47.18
C THR A 53 0.41 -16.70 -46.64
N ALA A 54 -0.27 -16.99 -45.53
CA ALA A 54 -0.89 -15.98 -44.69
C ALA A 54 -0.71 -16.36 -43.22
N SER A 55 0.33 -15.83 -42.58
CA SER A 55 0.44 -15.85 -41.12
C SER A 55 1.50 -14.85 -40.64
N SER A 56 1.10 -13.73 -40.02
CA SER A 56 2.01 -13.03 -39.09
C SER A 56 1.35 -12.00 -38.13
N ASN A 57 0.05 -12.08 -37.80
CA ASN A 57 -0.55 -11.20 -36.78
C ASN A 57 -0.69 -11.86 -35.40
N VAL A 58 -0.36 -13.15 -35.26
CA VAL A 58 -0.42 -13.88 -33.99
C VAL A 58 0.89 -13.73 -33.23
N VAL A 59 0.80 -13.29 -31.97
CA VAL A 59 1.97 -13.04 -31.13
C VAL A 59 2.45 -14.34 -30.49
N PRO A 60 3.74 -14.71 -30.69
CA PRO A 60 4.31 -15.89 -30.05
C PRO A 60 4.58 -15.65 -28.56
N LEU A 61 4.78 -16.74 -27.82
CA LEU A 61 5.23 -16.69 -26.42
C LEU A 61 6.75 -16.55 -26.36
N THR A 62 7.23 -15.55 -25.63
CA THR A 62 8.65 -15.43 -25.29
C THR A 62 8.91 -16.09 -23.94
N LEU A 63 9.87 -17.01 -23.88
CA LEU A 63 10.40 -17.55 -22.64
C LEU A 63 11.82 -17.03 -22.42
N VAL A 64 12.11 -16.57 -21.22
CA VAL A 64 13.45 -16.14 -20.80
C VAL A 64 13.92 -17.08 -19.69
N GLY A 65 15.03 -17.79 -19.93
CA GLY A 65 15.63 -18.72 -18.99
C GLY A 65 16.46 -18.02 -17.90
N PRO A 66 16.84 -18.76 -16.84
CA PRO A 66 17.57 -18.22 -15.70
C PRO A 66 19.02 -17.80 -16.00
N ASP A 67 19.54 -18.14 -17.18
CA ASP A 67 20.84 -17.76 -17.74
C ASP A 67 20.72 -16.61 -18.76
N GLY A 68 19.51 -16.04 -18.92
CA GLY A 68 19.23 -15.02 -19.94
C GLY A 68 18.96 -15.58 -21.34
N SER A 69 18.95 -16.91 -21.52
CA SER A 69 18.60 -17.51 -22.80
C SER A 69 17.15 -17.20 -23.17
N VAL A 70 16.91 -16.88 -24.44
CA VAL A 70 15.57 -16.52 -24.93
C VAL A 70 15.07 -17.60 -25.89
N LYS A 71 13.84 -18.07 -25.69
CA LYS A 71 13.12 -18.97 -26.61
C LYS A 71 11.81 -18.32 -27.02
N THR A 72 11.48 -18.41 -28.29
CA THR A 72 10.19 -17.93 -28.81
C THR A 72 9.42 -19.14 -29.31
N LEU A 73 8.20 -19.34 -28.79
CA LEU A 73 7.32 -20.45 -29.13
C LEU A 73 6.08 -19.94 -29.85
N THR A 74 5.82 -20.47 -31.04
CA THR A 74 4.57 -20.25 -31.76
C THR A 74 3.44 -21.08 -31.14
N LEU A 75 2.20 -20.80 -31.54
CA LEU A 75 1.05 -21.61 -31.12
C LEU A 75 1.20 -23.08 -31.57
N SER A 76 1.76 -23.32 -32.77
CA SER A 76 2.04 -24.67 -33.26
C SER A 76 3.07 -25.40 -32.39
N ASP A 77 4.12 -24.70 -31.94
CA ASP A 77 5.11 -25.27 -31.03
C ASP A 77 4.46 -25.68 -29.71
N LEU A 78 3.60 -24.85 -29.14
CA LEU A 78 2.86 -25.17 -27.91
C LEU A 78 1.91 -26.34 -28.11
N LYS A 79 1.20 -26.43 -29.24
CA LYS A 79 0.30 -27.55 -29.57
C LYS A 79 1.04 -28.89 -29.73
N SER A 80 2.34 -28.88 -30.02
CA SER A 80 3.18 -30.07 -30.10
C SER A 80 3.60 -30.64 -28.74
N LEU A 81 3.42 -29.88 -27.64
CA LEU A 81 3.71 -30.33 -26.28
C LEU A 81 2.56 -31.16 -25.70
N PRO A 82 2.80 -31.94 -24.63
CA PRO A 82 1.74 -32.63 -23.90
C PRO A 82 0.59 -31.67 -23.56
N GLN A 83 -0.61 -32.02 -24.03
CA GLN A 83 -1.79 -31.18 -23.88
C GLN A 83 -2.52 -31.53 -22.60
N THR A 84 -2.93 -30.51 -21.86
CA THR A 84 -3.75 -30.62 -20.65
C THR A 84 -5.14 -30.05 -20.94
N VAL A 85 -6.17 -30.79 -20.56
CA VAL A 85 -7.57 -30.37 -20.62
C VAL A 85 -8.12 -30.41 -19.20
N GLY A 86 -8.85 -29.36 -18.80
CA GLY A 86 -9.51 -29.35 -17.51
C GLY A 86 -10.59 -28.27 -17.42
N LYS A 87 -11.40 -28.34 -16.38
CA LYS A 87 -12.49 -27.38 -16.13
C LYS A 87 -12.03 -26.32 -15.14
N GLY A 88 -12.35 -25.06 -15.42
CA GLY A 88 -11.96 -23.96 -14.56
C GLY A 88 -12.96 -22.81 -14.59
N GLY A 89 -12.98 -22.03 -13.52
CA GLY A 89 -13.71 -20.77 -13.43
C GLY A 89 -12.95 -19.76 -12.58
N LEU A 90 -13.31 -18.48 -12.69
CA LEU A 90 -12.72 -17.44 -11.87
C LEU A 90 -13.75 -16.74 -10.98
N LYS A 91 -13.37 -16.51 -9.72
CA LYS A 91 -14.10 -15.67 -8.78
C LYS A 91 -13.51 -14.26 -8.81
N THR A 92 -14.34 -13.26 -9.10
CA THR A 92 -13.90 -11.85 -9.09
C THR A 92 -13.74 -11.34 -7.66
N LYS A 93 -13.05 -10.21 -7.48
CA LYS A 93 -12.95 -9.54 -6.17
C LYS A 93 -14.32 -9.21 -5.56
N LYS A 94 -15.36 -9.04 -6.39
CA LYS A 94 -16.75 -8.78 -5.97
C LYS A 94 -17.54 -10.07 -5.69
N GLY A 95 -16.89 -11.23 -5.68
CA GLY A 95 -17.51 -12.53 -5.38
C GLY A 95 -18.21 -13.20 -6.56
N SER A 96 -18.43 -12.50 -7.69
CA SER A 96 -19.10 -13.09 -8.86
C SER A 96 -18.24 -14.18 -9.51
N ILE A 97 -18.82 -15.30 -9.88
CA ILE A 97 -18.15 -16.37 -10.63
C ILE A 97 -18.36 -16.17 -12.12
N LYS A 98 -17.28 -16.29 -12.89
CA LYS A 98 -17.27 -16.05 -14.34
C LYS A 98 -16.39 -17.06 -15.04
N ARG A 99 -16.63 -17.21 -16.35
CA ARG A 99 -15.78 -17.97 -17.28
C ARG A 99 -15.59 -19.44 -16.87
N ILE A 100 -16.64 -20.04 -16.33
CA ILE A 100 -16.71 -21.48 -16.12
C ILE A 100 -16.71 -22.15 -17.50
N GLY A 101 -15.80 -23.09 -17.70
CA GLY A 101 -15.76 -23.90 -18.90
C GLY A 101 -14.56 -24.82 -18.94
N THR A 102 -14.45 -25.52 -20.06
CA THR A 102 -13.32 -26.41 -20.36
C THR A 102 -12.22 -25.60 -21.02
N TYR A 103 -11.01 -25.69 -20.52
CA TYR A 103 -9.83 -25.07 -21.10
C TYR A 103 -8.87 -26.15 -21.56
N LYS A 104 -8.21 -25.89 -22.69
CA LYS A 104 -7.18 -26.76 -23.24
C LYS A 104 -5.92 -25.96 -23.54
N GLY A 105 -4.78 -26.53 -23.17
CA GLY A 105 -3.50 -25.83 -23.15
C GLY A 105 -2.32 -26.74 -22.87
N VAL A 106 -1.20 -26.11 -22.51
CA VAL A 106 -0.01 -26.81 -21.99
C VAL A 106 0.14 -26.47 -20.52
N SER A 107 0.41 -27.45 -19.66
CA SER A 107 0.68 -27.18 -18.25
C SER A 107 1.97 -26.37 -18.09
N LEU A 108 2.01 -25.44 -17.12
CA LEU A 108 3.24 -24.71 -16.84
C LEU A 108 4.38 -25.66 -16.45
N LYS A 109 4.06 -26.75 -15.75
CA LYS A 109 5.00 -27.80 -15.36
C LYS A 109 5.67 -28.42 -16.58
N ASP A 110 4.90 -28.88 -17.56
CA ASP A 110 5.45 -29.57 -18.74
C ASP A 110 6.23 -28.60 -19.63
N LEU A 111 5.72 -27.38 -19.79
CA LEU A 111 6.39 -26.32 -20.53
C LEU A 111 7.77 -26.00 -19.95
N LEU A 112 7.85 -25.75 -18.64
CA LEU A 112 9.12 -25.41 -17.97
C LEU A 112 10.07 -26.60 -17.86
N SER A 113 9.52 -27.82 -17.67
CA SER A 113 10.32 -29.05 -17.61
C SER A 113 11.03 -29.35 -18.93
N LYS A 114 10.39 -29.04 -20.08
CA LYS A 114 11.00 -29.22 -21.41
C LYS A 114 12.36 -28.53 -21.55
N PHE A 115 12.54 -27.38 -20.90
CA PHE A 115 13.77 -26.59 -20.97
C PHE A 115 14.68 -26.79 -19.76
N GLY A 116 14.33 -27.68 -18.83
CA GLY A 116 15.06 -27.85 -17.57
C GLY A 116 14.94 -26.65 -16.63
N TRP A 117 13.92 -25.80 -16.82
CA TRP A 117 13.74 -24.55 -16.06
C TRP A 117 12.74 -24.69 -14.90
N LEU A 118 12.51 -25.91 -14.44
CA LEU A 118 11.64 -26.19 -13.30
C LEU A 118 12.50 -26.41 -12.04
N SER A 119 12.48 -25.48 -11.10
CA SER A 119 13.26 -25.58 -9.85
C SER A 119 12.59 -24.85 -8.70
N LYS A 120 12.71 -25.39 -7.48
CA LYS A 120 12.30 -24.71 -6.24
C LYS A 120 13.04 -23.38 -6.04
N ASN A 121 14.21 -23.26 -6.65
CA ASN A 121 15.08 -22.09 -6.59
C ASN A 121 14.77 -21.11 -7.73
N TYR A 122 13.63 -21.20 -8.41
CA TYR A 122 13.19 -20.27 -9.45
C TYR A 122 11.85 -19.62 -9.11
N ARG A 123 11.66 -18.37 -9.56
CA ARG A 123 10.36 -17.71 -9.68
C ARG A 123 10.04 -17.51 -11.16
N TYR A 124 8.75 -17.47 -11.45
CA TYR A 124 8.24 -17.43 -12.82
C TYR A 124 7.39 -16.18 -12.99
N VAL A 125 7.94 -15.17 -13.66
CA VAL A 125 7.24 -13.91 -13.94
C VAL A 125 6.47 -14.09 -15.24
N ILE A 126 5.14 -14.06 -15.16
CA ILE A 126 4.23 -14.28 -16.29
C ILE A 126 3.63 -12.93 -16.65
N THR A 127 3.92 -12.43 -17.85
CA THR A 127 3.56 -11.08 -18.31
C THR A 127 2.55 -11.12 -19.45
N ALA A 128 1.54 -10.27 -19.35
CA ALA A 128 0.53 -10.01 -20.35
C ALA A 128 0.95 -8.88 -21.32
N ALA A 129 0.29 -8.82 -22.48
CA ALA A 129 0.49 -7.78 -23.48
C ALA A 129 0.23 -6.35 -22.96
N ASP A 130 -0.67 -6.18 -22.00
CA ASP A 130 -0.99 -4.88 -21.37
C ASP A 130 -0.05 -4.52 -20.21
N GLY A 131 1.04 -5.27 -20.02
CA GLY A 131 2.03 -5.03 -18.97
C GLY A 131 1.66 -5.60 -17.60
N TYR A 132 0.44 -6.13 -17.43
CA TYR A 132 0.09 -6.85 -16.20
C TYR A 132 0.98 -8.08 -16.03
N SER A 133 1.44 -8.35 -14.82
CA SER A 133 2.22 -9.55 -14.53
C SER A 133 1.89 -10.15 -13.18
N ILE A 134 2.15 -11.45 -13.06
CA ILE A 134 2.17 -12.17 -11.79
C ILE A 134 3.51 -12.88 -11.63
N THR A 135 3.92 -13.07 -10.38
CA THR A 135 5.07 -13.91 -10.03
C THR A 135 4.56 -15.20 -9.40
N ALA A 136 4.82 -16.32 -10.07
CA ALA A 136 4.53 -17.66 -9.58
C ALA A 136 5.78 -18.26 -8.92
N ASP A 137 5.60 -18.95 -7.79
CA ASP A 137 6.64 -19.78 -7.18
C ASP A 137 6.53 -21.23 -7.65
N TYR A 138 7.48 -22.07 -7.23
CA TYR A 138 7.44 -23.49 -7.54
C TYR A 138 6.16 -24.18 -7.06
N GLY A 139 5.60 -23.80 -5.90
CA GLY A 139 4.34 -24.36 -5.42
C GLY A 139 3.18 -24.08 -6.38
N PHE A 140 3.08 -22.84 -6.84
CA PHE A 140 2.07 -22.41 -7.80
C PHE A 140 2.12 -23.22 -9.09
N ILE A 141 3.31 -23.53 -9.64
CA ILE A 141 3.45 -24.34 -10.86
C ILE A 141 2.81 -25.74 -10.71
N PHE A 142 2.75 -26.25 -9.48
CA PHE A 142 2.11 -27.52 -9.13
C PHE A 142 0.71 -27.33 -8.51
N GLY A 143 0.11 -26.15 -8.67
CA GLY A 143 -1.24 -25.84 -8.19
C GLY A 143 -1.37 -25.72 -6.67
N LYS A 144 -0.28 -25.56 -5.93
CA LYS A 144 -0.29 -25.44 -4.47
C LYS A 144 -0.48 -23.99 -4.02
N GLY A 145 -1.03 -23.81 -2.81
CA GLY A 145 -1.20 -22.48 -2.20
C GLY A 145 -2.28 -21.62 -2.85
N LEU A 146 -3.27 -22.26 -3.48
CA LEU A 146 -4.37 -21.62 -4.17
C LEU A 146 -5.68 -21.86 -3.42
N ASP A 147 -6.43 -20.79 -3.17
CA ASP A 147 -7.81 -20.92 -2.69
C ASP A 147 -8.68 -21.49 -3.82
N THR A 148 -9.49 -22.49 -3.48
CA THR A 148 -10.37 -23.16 -4.43
C THR A 148 -11.82 -23.10 -3.97
N TYR A 149 -12.73 -22.95 -4.92
CA TYR A 149 -14.16 -22.82 -4.68
C TYR A 149 -14.95 -23.71 -5.64
N ASP A 150 -16.16 -24.09 -5.25
CA ASP A 150 -17.15 -24.70 -6.15
C ASP A 150 -17.78 -23.64 -7.09
N GLU A 151 -18.66 -24.07 -7.99
CA GLU A 151 -19.36 -23.18 -8.94
C GLU A 151 -20.31 -22.18 -8.27
N LYS A 152 -20.64 -22.39 -6.99
CA LYS A 152 -21.48 -21.49 -6.17
C LYS A 152 -20.64 -20.50 -5.36
N GLY A 153 -19.32 -20.70 -5.30
CA GLY A 153 -18.37 -19.82 -4.60
C GLY A 153 -18.07 -20.23 -3.17
N ASN A 154 -18.48 -21.42 -2.77
CA ASN A 154 -18.16 -22.01 -1.47
C ASN A 154 -16.73 -22.55 -1.49
N PRO A 155 -15.93 -22.35 -0.43
CA PRO A 155 -14.59 -22.91 -0.34
C PRO A 155 -14.60 -24.44 -0.43
N ILE A 156 -13.68 -25.00 -1.20
CA ILE A 156 -13.44 -26.44 -1.31
C ILE A 156 -11.93 -26.70 -1.24
N ASN A 157 -11.53 -27.97 -1.10
CA ASN A 157 -10.14 -28.41 -1.25
C ASN A 157 -9.98 -29.18 -2.57
N GLY A 158 -9.78 -28.46 -3.67
CA GLY A 158 -9.69 -29.05 -5.00
C GLY A 158 -8.26 -29.03 -5.56
N SER A 159 -7.93 -30.02 -6.38
CA SER A 159 -6.65 -30.08 -7.08
C SER A 159 -6.66 -29.13 -8.29
N VAL A 160 -5.61 -28.33 -8.45
CA VAL A 160 -5.49 -27.34 -9.51
C VAL A 160 -4.26 -27.62 -10.36
N ILE A 161 -4.38 -27.40 -11.66
CA ILE A 161 -3.29 -27.43 -12.64
C ILE A 161 -3.27 -26.07 -13.35
N PRO A 162 -2.21 -25.27 -13.20
CA PRO A 162 -2.02 -24.08 -14.01
C PRO A 162 -1.62 -24.44 -15.44
N ILE A 163 -2.35 -23.92 -16.41
CA ILE A 163 -2.07 -24.14 -17.84
C ILE A 163 -2.01 -22.81 -18.60
N LEU A 164 -1.17 -22.75 -19.62
CA LEU A 164 -1.32 -21.77 -20.71
C LEU A 164 -2.36 -22.32 -21.68
N ALA A 165 -3.60 -21.88 -21.53
CA ALA A 165 -4.70 -22.23 -22.41
C ALA A 165 -4.64 -21.45 -23.71
N TYR A 166 -4.91 -22.15 -24.81
CA TYR A 166 -5.14 -21.60 -26.14
C TYR A 166 -6.52 -21.94 -26.70
N GLU A 167 -7.30 -22.78 -26.00
CA GLU A 167 -8.67 -23.15 -26.35
C GLU A 167 -9.58 -23.02 -25.12
N TYR A 168 -10.80 -22.51 -25.32
CA TYR A 168 -11.86 -22.40 -24.33
C TYR A 168 -13.17 -22.93 -24.93
N ASN A 169 -13.73 -23.98 -24.33
CA ASN A 169 -14.90 -24.72 -24.81
C ASN A 169 -14.78 -25.18 -26.28
N GLY A 170 -13.58 -25.61 -26.68
CA GLY A 170 -13.29 -26.08 -28.04
C GLY A 170 -12.97 -24.96 -29.04
N GLU A 171 -13.19 -23.70 -28.67
CA GLU A 171 -12.91 -22.55 -29.52
C GLU A 171 -11.53 -21.96 -29.24
N PRO A 172 -10.80 -21.46 -30.26
CA PRO A 172 -9.54 -20.75 -30.07
C PRO A 172 -9.71 -19.53 -29.14
N ILE A 173 -8.76 -19.34 -28.24
CA ILE A 173 -8.66 -18.10 -27.46
C ILE A 173 -7.99 -17.05 -28.35
N GLU A 174 -8.69 -15.96 -28.60
CA GLU A 174 -8.16 -14.82 -29.36
C GLU A 174 -8.42 -13.52 -28.58
N PHE A 175 -7.36 -12.91 -28.08
CA PHE A 175 -7.42 -11.53 -27.58
C PHE A 175 -6.78 -10.61 -28.60
N THR A 176 -7.50 -9.60 -29.07
CA THR A 176 -6.98 -8.65 -30.08
C THR A 176 -6.66 -7.31 -29.45
N LEU A 177 -5.45 -6.80 -29.69
CA LEU A 177 -5.00 -5.48 -29.28
C LEU A 177 -4.04 -4.94 -30.34
N ASP A 178 -4.29 -3.72 -30.82
CA ASP A 178 -3.48 -3.02 -31.82
C ASP A 178 -3.23 -3.85 -33.11
N GLY A 179 -4.26 -4.53 -33.59
CA GLY A 179 -4.19 -5.37 -34.81
C GLY A 179 -3.44 -6.70 -34.63
N LYS A 180 -2.97 -7.00 -33.42
CA LYS A 180 -2.29 -8.27 -33.07
C LYS A 180 -3.23 -9.19 -32.30
N VAL A 181 -3.07 -10.49 -32.52
CA VAL A 181 -3.81 -11.56 -31.84
C VAL A 181 -2.91 -12.23 -30.81
N TYR A 182 -3.37 -12.30 -29.56
CA TYR A 182 -2.68 -12.90 -28.42
C TYR A 182 -3.43 -14.16 -28.00
N PRO A 183 -2.94 -15.35 -28.36
CA PRO A 183 -3.73 -16.57 -28.28
C PRO A 183 -3.69 -17.27 -26.91
N LEU A 184 -2.94 -16.72 -25.94
CA LEU A 184 -2.61 -17.41 -24.71
C LEU A 184 -3.22 -16.76 -23.48
N LYS A 185 -3.71 -17.62 -22.58
CA LYS A 185 -4.23 -17.22 -21.29
C LYS A 185 -3.72 -18.17 -20.20
N LEU A 186 -3.15 -17.64 -19.13
CA LEU A 186 -2.93 -18.42 -17.92
C LEU A 186 -4.26 -18.63 -17.20
N VAL A 187 -4.62 -19.90 -17.03
CA VAL A 187 -5.83 -20.33 -16.33
C VAL A 187 -5.51 -21.45 -15.35
N LEU A 188 -6.41 -21.66 -14.39
CA LEU A 188 -6.30 -22.67 -13.34
C LEU A 188 -7.46 -23.67 -13.53
N VAL A 189 -7.14 -24.93 -13.75
CA VAL A 189 -8.12 -25.98 -14.08
C VAL A 189 -8.01 -27.18 -13.14
N GLY A 190 -9.07 -27.97 -13.02
CA GLY A 190 -9.08 -29.27 -12.37
C GLY A 190 -9.82 -30.30 -13.23
N ASP A 191 -9.88 -31.54 -12.75
CA ASP A 191 -10.66 -32.62 -13.39
C ASP A 191 -12.17 -32.29 -13.32
N GLU A 192 -12.60 -31.80 -12.15
CA GLU A 192 -13.90 -31.18 -11.95
C GLU A 192 -13.83 -29.66 -12.06
N THR A 193 -14.98 -29.00 -12.22
CA THR A 193 -15.00 -27.54 -12.26
C THR A 193 -14.46 -26.95 -10.97
N ILE A 194 -13.30 -26.30 -11.08
CA ILE A 194 -12.66 -25.61 -9.96
C ILE A 194 -12.66 -24.11 -10.18
N VAL A 195 -13.18 -23.36 -9.21
CA VAL A 195 -13.18 -21.90 -9.24
C VAL A 195 -12.02 -21.38 -8.42
N THR A 196 -11.25 -20.43 -8.97
CA THR A 196 -10.07 -19.84 -8.31
C THR A 196 -10.10 -18.31 -8.35
N PRO A 197 -9.36 -17.60 -7.49
CA PRO A 197 -9.29 -16.14 -7.52
C PRO A 197 -8.83 -15.59 -8.88
N GLY A 198 -9.60 -14.66 -9.45
CA GLY A 198 -9.33 -14.12 -10.79
C GLY A 198 -8.03 -13.31 -10.92
N ASN A 199 -7.43 -12.85 -9.81
CA ASN A 199 -6.11 -12.20 -9.79
C ASN A 199 -4.95 -13.19 -9.99
N ARG A 200 -5.22 -14.49 -10.09
CA ARG A 200 -4.24 -15.51 -10.46
C ARG A 200 -4.31 -15.89 -11.95
N TRP A 201 -5.23 -15.29 -12.70
CA TRP A 201 -5.44 -15.53 -14.13
C TRP A 201 -4.83 -14.39 -14.94
N VAL A 202 -4.19 -14.71 -16.06
CA VAL A 202 -3.51 -13.72 -16.91
C VAL A 202 -4.01 -13.88 -18.34
N LYS A 203 -4.64 -12.85 -18.90
CA LYS A 203 -5.03 -12.80 -20.33
C LYS A 203 -3.84 -12.38 -21.19
N ALA A 204 -3.85 -12.76 -22.46
CA ALA A 204 -2.88 -12.29 -23.46
C ALA A 204 -1.42 -12.46 -22.99
N VAL A 205 -1.07 -13.65 -22.52
CA VAL A 205 0.28 -13.95 -22.03
C VAL A 205 1.27 -13.87 -23.19
N VAL A 206 2.31 -13.04 -23.04
CA VAL A 206 3.34 -12.83 -24.06
C VAL A 206 4.73 -13.23 -23.60
N LYS A 207 4.97 -13.24 -22.28
CA LYS A 207 6.30 -13.57 -21.73
C LYS A 207 6.20 -14.41 -20.46
N ILE A 208 7.06 -15.42 -20.35
CA ILE A 208 7.39 -16.06 -19.07
C ILE A 208 8.89 -15.94 -18.85
N GLU A 209 9.28 -15.36 -17.73
CA GLU A 209 10.67 -15.15 -17.36
C GLU A 209 10.99 -15.96 -16.09
N VAL A 210 12.00 -16.82 -16.19
CA VAL A 210 12.49 -17.68 -15.12
C VAL A 210 13.62 -16.94 -14.44
N VAL A 211 13.35 -16.40 -13.26
CA VAL A 211 14.37 -15.74 -12.44
C VAL A 211 14.80 -16.70 -11.35
N LYS A 212 16.08 -16.65 -10.95
CA LYS A 212 16.51 -17.34 -9.73
C LYS A 212 15.66 -16.84 -8.56
N ALA A 213 14.85 -17.72 -7.97
CA ALA A 213 14.34 -17.50 -6.63
C ALA A 213 15.58 -17.46 -5.75
N GLU A 214 15.81 -16.29 -5.16
CA GLU A 214 16.79 -16.13 -4.11
C GLU A 214 16.48 -17.19 -3.05
N THR A 215 17.29 -18.24 -3.06
CA THR A 215 17.33 -19.22 -1.98
C THR A 215 18.34 -18.63 -1.01
N PRO A 216 18.03 -18.49 0.29
CA PRO A 216 18.97 -17.95 1.26
C PRO A 216 20.19 -18.88 1.29
N GLY A 217 21.25 -18.45 0.63
CA GLY A 217 22.49 -19.19 0.47
C GLY A 217 23.65 -18.24 0.66
N GLU A 218 24.60 -18.66 1.47
CA GLU A 218 25.90 -18.06 1.74
C GLU A 218 26.45 -17.27 0.54
N SER A 219 26.28 -15.95 0.57
CA SER A 219 27.25 -15.04 -0.04
C SER A 219 28.30 -14.75 1.01
N GLU A 220 29.56 -14.58 0.60
CA GLU A 220 30.57 -13.95 1.44
C GLU A 220 29.96 -12.72 2.15
N ASN A 221 29.91 -12.82 3.47
CA ASN A 221 28.85 -12.25 4.29
C ASN A 221 29.13 -10.79 4.62
N THR A 222 28.50 -9.88 3.87
CA THR A 222 28.25 -8.50 4.34
C THR A 222 26.84 -8.01 3.94
N GLY A 223 25.74 -8.71 4.28
CA GLY A 223 24.36 -8.16 4.13
C GLY A 223 23.18 -9.13 4.06
N TYR A 224 22.23 -9.09 5.01
CA TYR A 224 20.90 -9.73 5.13
C TYR A 224 19.83 -9.29 4.14
N GLY A 225 19.99 -8.13 3.51
CA GLY A 225 19.01 -7.67 2.53
C GLY A 225 19.27 -6.26 2.01
N GLU A 226 18.87 -6.05 0.76
CA GLU A 226 18.76 -4.74 0.12
C GLU A 226 17.32 -4.28 0.13
N VAL A 227 17.06 -3.08 0.64
CA VAL A 227 15.73 -2.45 0.60
C VAL A 227 15.80 -1.11 -0.11
N LYS A 228 14.79 -0.84 -0.94
CA LYS A 228 14.60 0.48 -1.53
C LYS A 228 13.73 1.32 -0.60
N ASP A 229 14.30 2.38 -0.04
CA ASP A 229 13.61 3.28 0.87
C ASP A 229 12.67 4.26 0.14
N PHE A 230 12.02 5.17 0.88
CA PHE A 230 11.11 6.16 0.30
C PHE A 230 11.82 7.37 -0.33
N ALA A 231 13.13 7.49 -0.14
CA ALA A 231 14.00 8.40 -0.88
C ALA A 231 14.58 7.76 -2.14
N ASN A 232 14.05 6.59 -2.54
CA ASN A 232 14.51 5.82 -3.69
C ASN A 232 15.96 5.31 -3.57
N ARG A 233 16.53 5.30 -2.36
CA ARG A 233 17.89 4.83 -2.08
C ARG A 233 17.86 3.33 -1.83
N THR A 234 18.87 2.61 -2.33
CA THR A 234 19.09 1.21 -1.98
C THR A 234 19.94 1.15 -0.72
N VAL A 235 19.37 0.60 0.36
CA VAL A 235 20.02 0.48 1.65
C VAL A 235 20.31 -1.00 1.89
N LYS A 236 21.59 -1.32 2.16
CA LYS A 236 22.05 -2.67 2.50
C LYS A 236 22.04 -2.84 4.02
N VAL A 237 21.39 -3.89 4.50
CA VAL A 237 21.40 -4.26 5.92
C VAL A 237 22.21 -5.53 6.10
N LYS A 238 23.14 -5.53 7.06
CA LYS A 238 24.05 -6.57 7.60
C LYS A 238 23.54 -8.01 7.73
N SER A 239 22.61 -8.14 8.65
CA SER A 239 22.07 -9.33 9.30
C SER A 239 20.62 -8.96 9.72
N PRO A 240 19.74 -9.88 10.15
CA PRO A 240 18.54 -9.43 10.84
C PRO A 240 19.00 -8.58 12.03
N PRO A 241 18.55 -7.32 12.15
CA PRO A 241 19.12 -6.40 13.10
C PRO A 241 18.86 -6.90 14.52
N ALA A 242 19.93 -7.01 15.32
CA ALA A 242 19.89 -7.31 16.74
C ALA A 242 19.72 -6.02 17.56
N ARG A 243 20.14 -4.88 17.03
CA ARG A 243 20.06 -3.55 17.65
C ARG A 243 19.49 -2.55 16.67
N ILE A 244 18.29 -2.06 16.96
CA ILE A 244 17.56 -1.12 16.11
C ILE A 244 17.49 0.24 16.80
N VAL A 245 17.73 1.30 16.04
CA VAL A 245 17.35 2.66 16.46
C VAL A 245 16.19 3.12 15.58
N SER A 246 15.16 3.69 16.20
CA SER A 246 13.98 4.18 15.49
C SER A 246 13.75 5.65 15.83
N LEU A 247 14.17 6.53 14.93
CA LEU A 247 13.99 7.98 15.04
C LEU A 247 12.53 8.40 14.82
N TYR A 248 11.66 7.50 14.36
CA TYR A 248 10.25 7.77 14.14
C TYR A 248 9.39 6.79 14.95
N GLY A 249 8.76 7.27 16.03
CA GLY A 249 8.05 6.41 17.00
C GLY A 249 7.00 5.49 16.40
N LEU A 250 6.33 5.89 15.31
CA LEU A 250 5.35 5.05 14.61
C LEU A 250 5.99 3.80 13.98
N VAL A 251 7.27 3.87 13.61
CA VAL A 251 8.02 2.71 13.13
C VAL A 251 8.33 1.76 14.29
N THR A 252 8.54 2.27 15.51
CA THR A 252 8.70 1.41 16.69
C THR A 252 7.43 0.57 16.93
N GLN A 253 6.25 1.19 16.84
CA GLN A 253 4.97 0.47 16.89
C GLN A 253 4.86 -0.60 15.78
N MET A 254 5.29 -0.27 14.56
CA MET A 254 5.32 -1.22 13.45
C MET A 254 6.24 -2.42 13.71
N ILE A 255 7.40 -2.20 14.33
CA ILE A 255 8.33 -3.27 14.72
C ILE A 255 7.68 -4.19 15.77
N TYR A 256 7.08 -3.64 16.83
CA TYR A 256 6.34 -4.43 17.83
C TYR A 256 5.17 -5.22 17.22
N PHE A 257 4.45 -4.62 16.27
CA PHE A 257 3.37 -5.29 15.54
C PHE A 257 3.87 -6.48 14.71
N LEU A 258 5.03 -6.35 14.05
CA LEU A 258 5.67 -7.45 13.33
C LEU A 258 6.24 -8.50 14.29
N GLY A 259 6.67 -8.13 15.49
CA GLY A 259 7.03 -9.08 16.54
C GLY A 259 7.43 -8.38 17.83
N VAL A 260 6.85 -8.81 18.96
CA VAL A 260 7.19 -8.26 20.29
C VAL A 260 8.67 -8.47 20.59
N GLU A 261 9.22 -9.65 20.25
CA GLU A 261 10.64 -9.94 20.41
C GLU A 261 11.53 -9.09 19.51
N ASP A 262 11.05 -8.66 18.34
CA ASP A 262 11.75 -7.70 17.48
C ASP A 262 11.67 -6.28 18.04
N GLY A 263 10.54 -5.90 18.66
CA GLY A 263 10.40 -4.64 19.40
C GLY A 263 11.38 -4.52 20.57
N LYS A 264 11.70 -5.63 21.22
CA LYS A 264 12.75 -5.72 22.26
C LYS A 264 14.18 -5.49 21.74
N LYS A 265 14.39 -5.46 20.42
CA LYS A 265 15.67 -5.11 19.78
C LYS A 265 15.81 -3.62 19.53
N VAL A 266 14.76 -2.82 19.69
CA VAL A 266 14.81 -1.36 19.52
C VAL A 266 15.49 -0.74 20.74
N VAL A 267 16.76 -0.35 20.65
CA VAL A 267 17.57 0.16 21.77
C VAL A 267 17.52 1.67 21.91
N GLY A 268 17.04 2.39 20.90
CA GLY A 268 16.86 3.84 20.97
C GLY A 268 15.64 4.31 20.18
N SER A 269 14.84 5.21 20.77
CA SER A 269 13.68 5.77 20.08
C SER A 269 13.25 7.16 20.58
N THR A 270 12.11 7.63 20.08
CA THR A 270 11.49 8.90 20.42
C THR A 270 10.69 8.80 21.74
N PRO A 271 10.37 9.93 22.40
CA PRO A 271 9.52 9.93 23.60
C PRO A 271 8.12 9.39 23.33
N LEU A 272 7.64 9.43 22.08
CA LEU A 272 6.36 8.85 21.68
C LEU A 272 6.35 7.34 21.96
N ALA A 273 7.38 6.61 21.53
CA ALA A 273 7.47 5.16 21.72
C ALA A 273 7.89 4.78 23.15
N ILE A 274 8.80 5.53 23.78
CA ILE A 274 9.30 5.23 25.13
C ILE A 274 8.18 5.35 26.18
N ASN A 275 7.27 6.30 26.00
CA ASN A 275 6.18 6.57 26.94
C ASN A 275 4.84 5.97 26.51
N ASP A 276 4.83 5.18 25.44
CA ASP A 276 3.63 4.54 24.95
C ASP A 276 3.16 3.45 25.92
N ALA A 277 1.93 3.60 26.43
CA ALA A 277 1.39 2.68 27.42
C ALA A 277 1.15 1.28 26.85
N PHE A 278 0.82 1.18 25.55
CA PHE A 278 0.62 -0.10 24.88
C PHE A 278 1.94 -0.84 24.68
N ILE A 279 3.00 -0.13 24.26
CA ILE A 279 4.34 -0.73 24.22
C ILE A 279 4.77 -1.15 25.62
N GLY A 280 4.49 -0.35 26.65
CA GLY A 280 4.76 -0.72 28.05
C GLY A 280 4.02 -1.98 28.50
N LEU A 281 2.82 -2.24 27.97
CA LEU A 281 2.07 -3.47 28.21
C LEU A 281 2.71 -4.69 27.52
N LEU A 282 3.27 -4.52 26.32
CA LEU A 282 3.96 -5.59 25.56
C LEU A 282 5.39 -5.85 26.05
N ASP A 283 6.10 -4.79 26.45
CA ASP A 283 7.46 -4.80 26.96
C ASP A 283 7.54 -3.93 28.23
N PRO A 284 7.24 -4.50 29.41
CA PRO A 284 7.32 -3.77 30.69
C PRO A 284 8.70 -3.16 30.99
N GLY A 285 9.77 -3.68 30.38
CA GLY A 285 11.14 -3.19 30.54
C GLY A 285 11.50 -2.03 29.60
N VAL A 286 10.59 -1.59 28.72
CA VAL A 286 10.90 -0.68 27.62
C VAL A 286 11.57 0.62 28.06
N LYS A 287 11.10 1.24 29.15
CA LYS A 287 11.62 2.53 29.66
C LYS A 287 13.05 2.45 30.16
N ASN A 288 13.47 1.29 30.65
CA ASN A 288 14.83 1.07 31.15
C ASN A 288 15.78 0.69 30.01
N ARG A 289 15.25 0.11 28.93
CA ARG A 289 16.02 -0.45 27.81
C ARG A 289 16.18 0.54 26.65
N MET A 290 15.16 1.34 26.35
CA MET A 290 15.17 2.28 25.23
C MET A 290 15.75 3.65 25.63
N VAL A 291 16.80 4.04 24.94
CA VAL A 291 17.41 5.37 25.11
C VAL A 291 16.70 6.41 24.25
N PHE A 292 16.48 7.60 24.80
CA PHE A 292 15.98 8.73 24.02
C PHE A 292 17.07 9.25 23.06
N VAL A 293 16.80 9.19 21.76
CA VAL A 293 17.77 9.54 20.70
C VAL A 293 17.39 10.77 19.89
N GLY A 294 16.30 11.46 20.24
CA GLY A 294 15.73 12.56 19.45
C GLY A 294 14.58 12.12 18.54
N ASN A 295 14.42 12.79 17.39
CA ASN A 295 13.41 12.52 16.36
C ASN A 295 14.01 12.73 14.96
N PRO A 296 13.27 12.56 13.84
CA PRO A 296 13.86 12.60 12.50
C PRO A 296 14.55 13.92 12.14
N ARG A 297 14.27 15.03 12.84
CA ARG A 297 14.85 16.36 12.58
C ARG A 297 15.98 16.76 13.52
N ASN A 298 16.13 16.10 14.66
CA ASN A 298 17.06 16.52 15.70
C ASN A 298 17.66 15.34 16.48
N ALA A 299 17.83 14.20 15.81
CA ALA A 299 18.46 13.04 16.43
C ALA A 299 19.88 13.38 16.92
N ASN A 300 20.25 12.86 18.09
CA ASN A 300 21.60 13.00 18.61
C ASN A 300 22.48 11.89 18.01
N VAL A 301 23.29 12.25 17.00
CA VAL A 301 24.11 11.30 16.24
C VAL A 301 25.12 10.56 17.13
N GLU A 302 25.73 11.24 18.12
CA GLU A 302 26.67 10.62 19.06
C GLU A 302 25.97 9.56 19.92
N THR A 303 24.76 9.85 20.39
CA THR A 303 23.94 8.91 21.16
C THR A 303 23.56 7.73 20.27
N VAL A 304 23.10 7.97 19.04
CA VAL A 304 22.79 6.91 18.06
C VAL A 304 24.01 6.00 17.85
N LYS A 305 25.19 6.58 17.62
CA LYS A 305 26.46 5.84 17.46
C LYS A 305 26.79 5.01 18.70
N SER A 306 26.65 5.58 19.90
CA SER A 306 26.96 4.90 21.16
C SER A 306 26.10 3.64 21.40
N LEU A 307 24.91 3.60 20.79
CA LEU A 307 24.02 2.45 20.87
C LEU A 307 24.42 1.31 19.93
N ASN A 308 25.40 1.50 19.05
CA ASN A 308 25.88 0.54 18.07
C ASN A 308 24.75 -0.18 17.31
N PRO A 309 23.86 0.55 16.60
CA PRO A 309 22.73 -0.04 15.89
C PRO A 309 23.17 -0.71 14.58
N ASP A 310 22.49 -1.80 14.23
CA ASP A 310 22.62 -2.47 12.93
C ASP A 310 21.82 -1.74 11.84
N VAL A 311 20.78 -0.99 12.24
CA VAL A 311 19.93 -0.19 11.34
C VAL A 311 19.27 0.95 12.11
N VAL A 312 19.08 2.08 11.42
CA VAL A 312 18.30 3.23 11.88
C VAL A 312 17.09 3.42 10.98
N PHE A 313 15.89 3.44 11.55
CA PHE A 313 14.67 3.85 10.85
C PHE A 313 14.38 5.33 11.11
N THR A 314 14.04 6.07 10.06
CA THR A 314 13.70 7.50 10.14
C THR A 314 12.48 7.82 9.26
N ALA A 315 11.97 9.05 9.35
CA ALA A 315 10.91 9.55 8.48
C ALA A 315 11.50 10.22 7.24
N TYR A 316 10.83 10.09 6.10
CA TYR A 316 11.22 10.72 4.83
C TYR A 316 11.36 12.25 4.91
N TRP A 317 10.55 12.89 5.75
CA TRP A 317 10.61 14.34 5.99
C TRP A 317 11.67 14.75 7.04
N GLY A 318 12.46 13.80 7.52
CA GLY A 318 13.56 14.03 8.46
C GLY A 318 14.69 14.87 7.86
N SER A 319 15.67 15.18 8.69
CA SER A 319 16.85 15.93 8.27
C SER A 319 17.78 15.04 7.45
N GLU A 320 17.95 15.37 6.17
CA GLU A 320 18.89 14.70 5.27
C GLU A 320 20.31 14.73 5.82
N LYS A 321 20.76 15.89 6.30
CA LYS A 321 22.06 16.06 6.96
C LYS A 321 22.26 15.09 8.13
N ILE A 322 21.26 14.90 8.98
CA ILE A 322 21.37 13.97 10.12
C ILE A 322 21.46 12.53 9.63
N ASN A 323 20.70 12.18 8.59
CA ASN A 323 20.77 10.85 8.00
C ASN A 323 22.15 10.59 7.39
N GLU A 324 22.71 11.56 6.64
CA GLU A 324 24.05 11.49 6.07
C GLU A 324 25.13 11.37 7.15
N GLU A 325 25.03 12.13 8.25
CA GLU A 325 25.95 12.04 9.38
C GLU A 325 25.92 10.63 10.00
N ILE A 326 24.74 10.02 10.17
CA ILE A 326 24.61 8.64 10.68
C ILE A 326 25.16 7.64 9.65
N GLU A 327 24.86 7.81 8.36
CA GLU A 327 25.34 6.94 7.27
C GLU A 327 26.87 6.99 7.14
N SER A 328 27.50 8.15 7.35
CA SER A 328 28.96 8.32 7.32
C SER A 328 29.70 7.50 8.37
N LEU A 329 28.99 7.05 9.42
CA LEU A 329 29.49 6.15 10.45
C LEU A 329 29.39 4.67 10.05
N GLY A 330 28.91 4.37 8.84
CA GLY A 330 28.67 3.01 8.35
C GLY A 330 27.38 2.37 8.86
N ILE A 331 26.47 3.16 9.43
CA ILE A 331 25.18 2.71 9.96
C ILE A 331 24.10 2.86 8.87
N PRO A 332 23.42 1.80 8.44
CA PRO A 332 22.33 1.89 7.47
C PRO A 332 21.15 2.73 7.99
N VAL A 333 20.68 3.70 7.21
CA VAL A 333 19.49 4.52 7.53
C VAL A 333 18.39 4.29 6.51
N ILE A 334 17.18 3.94 6.97
CA ILE A 334 16.02 3.66 6.12
C ILE A 334 14.95 4.73 6.38
N ALA A 335 14.66 5.53 5.36
CA ALA A 335 13.63 6.56 5.41
C ALA A 335 12.25 6.02 4.97
N LEU A 336 11.22 6.24 5.80
CA LEU A 336 9.85 5.78 5.57
C LEU A 336 8.86 6.94 5.42
N ASN A 337 7.86 6.79 4.56
CA ASN A 337 6.73 7.72 4.44
C ASN A 337 5.40 7.00 4.70
N LEU A 338 4.75 7.35 5.80
CA LEU A 338 3.57 6.61 6.31
C LEU A 338 2.25 7.40 6.15
N GLU A 339 2.26 8.61 5.60
CA GLU A 339 1.09 9.52 5.56
C GLU A 339 0.02 9.14 4.50
N THR A 340 0.18 8.00 3.84
CA THR A 340 -0.79 7.44 2.89
C THR A 340 -1.00 5.96 3.19
N VAL A 341 -2.15 5.40 2.81
CA VAL A 341 -2.39 3.95 2.98
C VAL A 341 -1.32 3.14 2.26
N ASP A 342 -1.06 3.41 0.98
CA ASP A 342 -0.03 2.68 0.24
C ASP A 342 1.38 2.92 0.78
N GLY A 343 1.67 4.14 1.26
CA GLY A 343 2.94 4.44 1.94
C GLY A 343 3.10 3.65 3.23
N TYR A 344 2.07 3.58 4.06
CA TYR A 344 2.05 2.77 5.27
C TYR A 344 2.25 1.27 4.94
N LEU A 345 1.50 0.73 3.98
CA LEU A 345 1.59 -0.69 3.59
C LEU A 345 2.97 -1.03 2.99
N LYS A 346 3.54 -0.15 2.17
CA LYS A 346 4.91 -0.31 1.66
C LYS A 346 5.93 -0.20 2.79
N GLY A 347 5.75 0.72 3.74
CA GLY A 347 6.59 0.84 4.92
C GLY A 347 6.58 -0.42 5.77
N LEU A 348 5.39 -1.00 6.01
CA LEU A 348 5.21 -2.26 6.71
C LEU A 348 5.94 -3.42 6.03
N LEU A 349 5.88 -3.50 4.69
CA LEU A 349 6.64 -4.50 3.94
C LEU A 349 8.15 -4.27 4.04
N THR A 350 8.61 -3.01 3.93
CA THR A 350 10.04 -2.66 4.06
C THR A 350 10.57 -3.05 5.44
N VAL A 351 9.88 -2.68 6.52
CA VAL A 351 10.27 -3.09 7.88
C VAL A 351 10.19 -4.61 8.03
N GLY A 352 9.15 -5.24 7.48
CA GLY A 352 9.02 -6.70 7.43
C GLY A 352 10.25 -7.36 6.82
N LYS A 353 10.71 -6.91 5.66
CA LYS A 353 11.93 -7.42 5.00
C LYS A 353 13.17 -7.27 5.87
N VAL A 354 13.39 -6.08 6.42
CA VAL A 354 14.55 -5.80 7.28
C VAL A 354 14.57 -6.70 8.52
N LEU A 355 13.40 -7.11 9.02
CA LEU A 355 13.28 -7.99 10.19
C LEU A 355 13.19 -9.50 9.83
N GLY A 356 13.13 -9.88 8.54
CA GLY A 356 12.82 -11.25 8.11
C GLY A 356 11.40 -11.71 8.49
N LYS A 357 10.43 -10.79 8.40
CA LYS A 357 9.01 -10.97 8.73
C LYS A 357 8.10 -10.68 7.53
N GLU A 358 8.57 -10.90 6.29
CA GLU A 358 7.79 -10.60 5.08
C GLU A 358 6.42 -11.28 5.09
N GLU A 359 6.35 -12.56 5.43
CA GLU A 359 5.09 -13.30 5.43
C GLU A 359 4.06 -12.69 6.38
N LYS A 360 4.50 -12.26 7.57
CA LYS A 360 3.62 -11.60 8.55
C LYS A 360 3.20 -10.21 8.04
N ALA A 361 4.11 -9.46 7.42
CA ALA A 361 3.80 -8.18 6.81
C ALA A 361 2.76 -8.32 5.69
N GLU A 362 2.89 -9.31 4.80
CA GLU A 362 1.95 -9.58 3.70
C GLU A 362 0.56 -9.99 4.21
N LYS A 363 0.49 -10.81 5.27
CA LYS A 363 -0.77 -11.15 5.94
C LYS A 363 -1.44 -9.90 6.53
N ALA A 364 -0.65 -9.03 7.16
CA ALA A 364 -1.15 -7.77 7.72
C ALA A 364 -1.64 -6.82 6.62
N ILE A 365 -0.90 -6.68 5.53
CA ILE A 365 -1.29 -5.88 4.36
C ILE A 365 -2.63 -6.35 3.80
N SER A 366 -2.82 -7.66 3.68
CA SER A 366 -4.09 -8.25 3.22
C SER A 366 -5.25 -7.92 4.16
N TYR A 367 -5.01 -7.95 5.48
CA TYR A 367 -5.99 -7.54 6.48
C TYR A 367 -6.34 -6.04 6.37
N TYR A 368 -5.36 -5.15 6.28
CA TYR A 368 -5.59 -3.71 6.10
C TYR A 368 -6.39 -3.40 4.84
N ARG A 369 -6.04 -4.02 3.70
CA ARG A 369 -6.79 -3.84 2.45
C ARG A 369 -8.23 -4.29 2.59
N SER A 370 -8.46 -5.44 3.23
CA SER A 370 -9.82 -5.95 3.47
C SER A 370 -10.65 -5.03 4.37
N ALA A 371 -10.03 -4.41 5.38
CA ALA A 371 -10.70 -3.44 6.25
C ALA A 371 -11.06 -2.14 5.52
N VAL A 372 -10.14 -1.62 4.70
CA VAL A 372 -10.41 -0.47 3.83
C VAL A 372 -11.54 -0.78 2.86
N ASP A 373 -11.50 -1.94 2.20
CA ASP A 373 -12.55 -2.37 1.27
C ASP A 373 -13.90 -2.53 1.98
N PHE A 374 -13.92 -3.10 3.20
CA PHE A 374 -15.15 -3.24 3.99
C PHE A 374 -15.85 -1.89 4.23
N VAL A 375 -15.09 -0.87 4.65
CA VAL A 375 -15.64 0.46 4.91
C VAL A 375 -15.98 1.18 3.60
N THR A 376 -15.04 1.24 2.66
CA THR A 376 -15.20 2.02 1.42
C THR A 376 -16.27 1.47 0.49
N ASN A 377 -16.51 0.15 0.44
CA ASN A 377 -17.60 -0.43 -0.35
C ASN A 377 -19.00 0.03 0.10
N ARG A 378 -19.13 0.45 1.36
CA ARG A 378 -20.38 1.01 1.89
C ARG A 378 -20.42 2.52 1.68
N THR A 379 -19.36 3.22 2.07
CA THR A 379 -19.30 4.69 2.04
C THR A 379 -19.21 5.26 0.63
N SER A 380 -18.72 4.50 -0.36
CA SER A 380 -18.68 4.96 -1.77
C SER A 380 -20.05 5.16 -2.39
N LYS A 381 -21.11 4.63 -1.78
CA LYS A 381 -22.51 4.74 -2.25
C LYS A 381 -23.23 5.96 -1.67
N LEU A 382 -22.61 6.65 -0.71
CA LEU A 382 -23.17 7.83 -0.08
C LEU A 382 -23.22 8.99 -1.07
N LYS A 383 -24.39 9.64 -1.16
CA LYS A 383 -24.58 10.87 -1.93
C LYS A 383 -24.18 12.11 -1.12
N GLU A 384 -24.47 12.07 0.18
CA GLU A 384 -24.16 13.13 1.13
C GLU A 384 -23.17 12.59 2.16
N ARG A 385 -22.20 13.44 2.53
CA ARG A 385 -21.15 13.10 3.48
C ARG A 385 -21.17 14.13 4.61
N PRO A 386 -21.11 13.70 5.89
CA PRO A 386 -21.04 14.63 7.00
C PRO A 386 -19.74 15.43 6.90
N ARG A 387 -19.82 16.73 7.18
CA ARG A 387 -18.68 17.62 7.33
C ARG A 387 -18.01 17.34 8.66
N VAL A 388 -16.76 16.90 8.62
CA VAL A 388 -16.01 16.46 9.81
C VAL A 388 -14.87 17.42 10.08
N LEU A 389 -14.75 17.86 11.33
CA LEU A 389 -13.53 18.47 11.84
C LEU A 389 -12.82 17.47 12.74
N LEU A 390 -11.61 17.06 12.40
CA LEU A 390 -10.70 16.47 13.38
C LEU A 390 -9.82 17.56 13.98
N VAL A 391 -9.82 17.65 15.31
CA VAL A 391 -9.11 18.69 16.05
C VAL A 391 -8.22 18.09 17.13
N GLN A 392 -6.95 18.51 17.13
CA GLN A 392 -5.97 18.22 18.17
C GLN A 392 -5.90 19.38 19.16
N TYR A 393 -5.95 19.12 20.46
CA TYR A 393 -5.52 20.11 21.44
C TYR A 393 -4.01 20.01 21.71
N SER A 394 -3.25 21.03 21.32
CA SER A 394 -1.81 21.11 21.60
C SER A 394 -1.56 21.68 22.99
N MET A 395 -1.05 20.87 23.92
CA MET A 395 -0.62 21.36 25.24
C MET A 395 0.55 22.34 25.15
N LYS A 396 1.42 22.18 24.15
CA LYS A 396 2.59 23.04 23.93
C LYS A 396 2.17 24.44 23.53
N ASP A 397 1.26 24.53 22.55
CA ASP A 397 0.85 25.80 21.97
C ASP A 397 -0.40 26.39 22.64
N LYS A 398 -1.02 25.61 23.54
CA LYS A 398 -2.29 25.93 24.22
C LYS A 398 -3.38 26.34 23.23
N ALA A 399 -3.46 25.61 22.12
CA ALA A 399 -4.33 25.93 21.00
C ALA A 399 -4.87 24.66 20.35
N PHE A 400 -6.01 24.82 19.66
CA PHE A 400 -6.55 23.80 18.79
C PHE A 400 -5.82 23.78 17.45
N LYS A 401 -5.63 22.59 16.90
CA LYS A 401 -5.03 22.39 15.58
C LYS A 401 -5.85 21.43 14.73
N ALA A 402 -5.92 21.69 13.43
CA ALA A 402 -6.54 20.81 12.45
C ALA A 402 -5.47 20.25 11.48
N PRO A 403 -5.64 19.02 10.98
CA PRO A 403 -4.69 18.42 10.04
C PRO A 403 -4.83 19.06 8.66
N GLY A 404 -3.71 19.30 7.99
CA GLY A 404 -3.67 19.70 6.59
C GLY A 404 -3.93 18.57 5.61
N LYS A 405 -4.06 18.91 4.32
CA LYS A 405 -4.46 18.01 3.23
C LYS A 405 -3.64 16.72 3.15
N GLU A 406 -2.35 16.82 3.42
CA GLU A 406 -1.38 15.73 3.25
C GLU A 406 -1.36 14.77 4.43
N TYR A 407 -1.95 15.15 5.56
CA TYR A 407 -1.92 14.37 6.80
C TYR A 407 -2.91 13.21 6.76
N PHE A 408 -2.45 12.07 7.26
CA PHE A 408 -3.19 10.81 7.23
C PHE A 408 -4.60 10.90 7.84
N GLN A 409 -4.81 11.76 8.84
CA GLN A 409 -6.08 12.01 9.51
C GLN A 409 -7.20 12.41 8.54
N ASN A 410 -6.91 13.27 7.55
CA ASN A 410 -7.91 13.66 6.55
C ASN A 410 -8.29 12.49 5.65
N ARG A 411 -7.33 11.60 5.32
CA ARG A 411 -7.61 10.39 4.55
C ARG A 411 -8.47 9.41 5.33
N LEU A 412 -8.25 9.27 6.64
CA LEU A 412 -9.10 8.44 7.50
C LEU A 412 -10.57 8.91 7.45
N ILE A 413 -10.80 10.22 7.56
CA ILE A 413 -12.13 10.82 7.45
C ILE A 413 -12.76 10.52 6.08
N GLU A 414 -12.00 10.74 4.99
CA GLU A 414 -12.49 10.52 3.62
C GLU A 414 -12.85 9.06 3.34
N MET A 415 -12.01 8.11 3.79
CA MET A 415 -12.28 6.66 3.68
C MET A 415 -13.50 6.24 4.49
N ALA A 416 -13.68 6.82 5.68
CA ALA A 416 -14.85 6.61 6.53
C ALA A 416 -16.13 7.28 5.98
N GLY A 417 -16.07 7.95 4.83
CA GLY A 417 -17.23 8.56 4.18
C GLY A 417 -17.59 9.95 4.70
N GLY A 418 -16.67 10.65 5.37
CA GLY A 418 -16.82 12.06 5.73
C GLY A 418 -16.22 13.00 4.68
N GLU A 419 -16.50 14.29 4.85
CA GLU A 419 -15.84 15.40 4.16
C GLU A 419 -15.05 16.21 5.19
N SER A 420 -13.72 16.22 5.12
CA SER A 420 -12.92 17.01 6.07
C SER A 420 -13.01 18.51 5.77
N VAL A 421 -13.41 19.30 6.76
CA VAL A 421 -13.48 20.77 6.65
C VAL A 421 -12.10 21.43 6.61
N SER A 422 -11.04 20.71 7.00
CA SER A 422 -9.66 21.19 6.99
C SER A 422 -8.83 20.64 5.82
N SER A 423 -9.46 19.94 4.87
CA SER A 423 -8.81 19.31 3.70
C SER A 423 -8.06 20.28 2.77
N ASN A 424 -8.31 21.58 2.87
CA ASN A 424 -7.63 22.62 2.11
C ASN A 424 -6.47 23.30 2.87
N LEU A 425 -6.25 22.95 4.15
CA LEU A 425 -5.13 23.52 4.90
C LEU A 425 -3.80 22.91 4.43
N PRO A 426 -2.74 23.72 4.34
CA PRO A 426 -1.46 23.25 3.80
C PRO A 426 -0.66 22.50 4.85
N GLY A 427 -0.27 21.26 4.56
CA GLY A 427 0.64 20.45 5.37
C GLY A 427 0.25 20.33 6.84
N GLY A 428 1.05 19.62 7.62
CA GLY A 428 1.15 19.83 9.07
C GLY A 428 -0.12 19.76 9.93
N TRP A 429 0.09 20.13 11.19
CA TRP A 429 -0.97 20.57 12.10
C TRP A 429 -1.06 22.09 12.05
N ASN A 430 -2.22 22.62 11.70
CA ASN A 430 -2.47 24.06 11.55
C ASN A 430 -3.26 24.59 12.74
N VAL A 431 -2.81 25.69 13.35
CA VAL A 431 -3.54 26.33 14.45
C VAL A 431 -4.88 26.88 13.94
N VAL A 432 -5.95 26.57 14.64
CA VAL A 432 -7.31 27.04 14.34
C VAL A 432 -7.96 27.62 15.60
N ASN A 433 -8.83 28.61 15.43
CA ASN A 433 -9.62 29.20 16.50
C ASN A 433 -11.12 28.85 16.34
N VAL A 434 -11.90 29.15 17.37
CA VAL A 434 -13.32 28.80 17.43
C VAL A 434 -14.11 29.52 16.35
N GLU A 435 -13.74 30.75 15.99
CA GLU A 435 -14.37 31.51 14.91
C GLU A 435 -14.19 30.83 13.55
N GLN A 436 -13.00 30.29 13.27
CA GLN A 436 -12.76 29.53 12.05
C GLN A 436 -13.55 28.22 12.05
N VAL A 437 -13.65 27.54 13.19
CA VAL A 437 -14.47 26.33 13.33
C VAL A 437 -15.95 26.64 13.12
N ALA A 438 -16.45 27.76 13.67
CA ALA A 438 -17.81 28.23 13.47
C ALA A 438 -18.11 28.54 12.00
N LYS A 439 -17.15 29.11 11.26
CA LYS A 439 -17.27 29.32 9.81
C LYS A 439 -17.34 28.01 9.02
N TRP A 440 -16.56 27.00 9.42
CA TRP A 440 -16.64 25.67 8.80
C TRP A 440 -17.94 24.94 9.15
N ASN A 441 -18.50 25.23 10.32
CA ASN A 441 -19.74 24.66 10.85
C ASN A 441 -19.84 23.12 10.63
N PRO A 442 -18.92 22.32 11.21
CA PRO A 442 -18.92 20.87 11.00
C PRO A 442 -20.17 20.20 11.57
N ASP A 443 -20.57 19.10 10.94
CA ASP A 443 -21.62 18.18 11.42
C ASP A 443 -21.10 17.27 12.53
N VAL A 444 -19.80 16.95 12.52
CA VAL A 444 -19.14 16.11 13.52
C VAL A 444 -17.78 16.71 13.89
N ILE A 445 -17.46 16.73 15.19
CA ILE A 445 -16.13 17.05 15.69
C ILE A 445 -15.50 15.78 16.29
N ILE A 446 -14.29 15.46 15.82
CA ILE A 446 -13.47 14.37 16.34
C ILE A 446 -12.28 14.99 17.08
N VAL A 447 -12.16 14.69 18.37
CA VAL A 447 -11.16 15.26 19.25
C VAL A 447 -10.03 14.26 19.45
N VAL A 448 -8.80 14.68 19.15
CA VAL A 448 -7.58 13.94 19.46
C VAL A 448 -6.73 14.70 20.48
N SER A 449 -6.03 13.97 21.33
CA SER A 449 -5.00 14.52 22.21
C SER A 449 -3.91 13.49 22.43
N TYR A 450 -2.67 13.94 22.36
CA TYR A 450 -1.49 13.10 22.52
C TYR A 450 -0.78 13.35 23.87
N SER A 451 -1.50 13.95 24.82
CA SER A 451 -0.99 14.21 26.15
C SER A 451 -1.83 13.44 27.18
N PRO A 452 -1.21 12.57 28.00
CA PRO A 452 -1.93 11.88 29.07
C PRO A 452 -2.46 12.85 30.13
N LYS A 453 -1.86 14.05 30.26
CA LYS A 453 -2.34 15.09 31.19
C LYS A 453 -3.68 15.72 30.79
N LYS A 454 -4.04 15.59 29.51
CA LYS A 454 -5.26 16.18 28.95
C LYS A 454 -5.79 15.26 27.85
N PRO A 455 -6.39 14.11 28.19
CA PRO A 455 -6.86 13.13 27.21
C PRO A 455 -8.00 13.70 26.33
N SER A 456 -8.25 13.07 25.19
CA SER A 456 -9.28 13.50 24.21
C SER A 456 -10.66 13.66 24.84
N ALA A 457 -11.05 12.76 25.74
CA ALA A 457 -12.32 12.84 26.47
C ALA A 457 -12.44 14.14 27.29
N LYS A 458 -11.38 14.56 27.98
CA LYS A 458 -11.38 15.83 28.73
C LYS A 458 -11.50 17.04 27.80
N VAL A 459 -10.79 17.02 26.68
CA VAL A 459 -10.86 18.10 25.68
C VAL A 459 -12.26 18.18 25.06
N LYS A 460 -12.90 17.03 24.79
CA LYS A 460 -14.30 16.95 24.34
C LYS A 460 -15.23 17.62 25.35
N GLU A 461 -15.12 17.29 26.63
CA GLU A 461 -15.96 17.91 27.67
C GLU A 461 -15.75 19.42 27.76
N GLU A 462 -14.51 19.90 27.64
CA GLU A 462 -14.24 21.33 27.59
C GLU A 462 -14.89 22.01 26.37
N ILE A 463 -14.85 21.39 25.18
CA ILE A 463 -15.54 21.89 23.98
C ILE A 463 -17.05 21.95 24.18
N LEU A 464 -17.66 20.89 24.75
CA LEU A 464 -19.11 20.82 24.98
C LEU A 464 -19.60 21.89 25.99
N ASN A 465 -18.76 22.22 26.97
CA ASN A 465 -19.12 23.17 28.02
C ASN A 465 -18.73 24.63 27.71
N ASP A 466 -17.88 24.88 26.73
CA ASP A 466 -17.42 26.22 26.35
C ASP A 466 -18.52 27.02 25.60
N PRO A 467 -18.99 28.16 26.12
CA PRO A 467 -19.96 29.01 25.46
C PRO A 467 -19.56 29.44 24.04
N ALA A 468 -18.27 29.58 23.74
CA ALA A 468 -17.79 29.98 22.41
C ALA A 468 -18.11 28.91 21.35
N TRP A 469 -18.20 27.64 21.74
CA TRP A 469 -18.45 26.52 20.83
C TRP A 469 -19.93 26.23 20.60
N LYS A 470 -20.82 26.74 21.46
CA LYS A 470 -22.28 26.45 21.43
C LYS A 470 -22.97 26.82 20.12
N GLY A 471 -22.38 27.70 19.31
CA GLY A 471 -22.91 28.08 18.01
C GLY A 471 -22.76 27.00 16.92
N ILE A 472 -21.77 26.10 17.07
CA ILE A 472 -21.38 25.11 16.06
C ILE A 472 -22.37 23.94 16.04
N LYS A 473 -22.78 23.50 14.85
CA LYS A 473 -23.78 22.44 14.66
C LYS A 473 -23.43 21.15 15.42
N ALA A 474 -22.22 20.61 15.24
CA ALA A 474 -21.77 19.42 15.94
C ALA A 474 -21.90 19.51 17.47
N VAL A 475 -21.67 20.69 18.06
CA VAL A 475 -21.75 20.90 19.51
C VAL A 475 -23.21 20.95 19.98
N LYS A 476 -24.07 21.65 19.23
CA LYS A 476 -25.52 21.70 19.50
C LYS A 476 -26.18 20.31 19.44
N GLU A 477 -25.74 19.48 18.50
CA GLU A 477 -26.26 18.13 18.30
C GLU A 477 -25.56 17.07 19.15
N GLY A 478 -24.58 17.45 19.99
CA GLY A 478 -23.82 16.50 20.81
C GLY A 478 -22.91 15.56 20.00
N ARG A 479 -22.65 15.86 18.72
CA ARG A 479 -21.81 15.08 17.81
C ARG A 479 -20.32 15.46 17.95
N VAL A 480 -19.83 15.48 19.18
CA VAL A 480 -18.43 15.69 19.54
C VAL A 480 -17.89 14.41 20.16
N TYR A 481 -16.89 13.80 19.53
CA TYR A 481 -16.39 12.48 19.90
C TYR A 481 -14.91 12.52 20.24
N ALA A 482 -14.51 11.81 21.29
CA ALA A 482 -13.12 11.60 21.65
C ALA A 482 -12.58 10.36 20.93
N MET A 483 -11.55 10.54 20.10
CA MET A 483 -10.88 9.44 19.39
C MET A 483 -10.37 8.40 20.41
N PRO A 484 -10.59 7.10 20.16
CA PRO A 484 -10.06 6.05 21.00
C PRO A 484 -8.54 6.04 21.07
N ASN A 485 -8.03 5.69 22.25
CA ASN A 485 -6.61 5.65 22.55
C ASN A 485 -6.33 4.57 23.59
N ASP A 486 -5.36 3.71 23.30
CA ASP A 486 -4.96 2.56 24.12
C ASP A 486 -3.49 2.60 24.54
N GLY A 487 -2.91 3.81 24.59
CA GLY A 487 -1.48 4.08 24.65
C GLY A 487 -1.02 4.89 23.44
N GLU A 488 -1.65 4.66 22.29
CA GLU A 488 -1.52 5.48 21.08
C GLU A 488 -2.91 5.79 20.52
N SER A 489 -3.08 7.00 20.00
CA SER A 489 -4.34 7.41 19.40
C SER A 489 -4.55 6.71 18.05
N TRP A 490 -5.76 6.21 17.78
CA TRP A 490 -6.05 5.45 16.56
C TRP A 490 -6.06 6.28 15.26
N ASP A 491 -5.78 7.58 15.32
CA ASP A 491 -5.68 8.45 14.14
C ASP A 491 -4.27 8.51 13.53
N TYR A 492 -3.24 8.00 14.25
CA TYR A 492 -1.87 7.94 13.72
C TYR A 492 -1.74 6.94 12.57
N PRO A 493 -0.83 7.16 11.59
CA PRO A 493 -0.45 6.15 10.61
C PRO A 493 0.47 5.07 11.23
N ALA A 494 -0.08 4.37 12.22
CA ALA A 494 0.53 3.29 13.00
C ALA A 494 -0.39 2.05 12.95
N PRO A 495 0.04 0.84 13.36
CA PRO A 495 -0.71 -0.40 13.14
C PRO A 495 -2.21 -0.37 13.45
N LYS A 496 -2.63 0.42 14.44
CA LYS A 496 -4.00 0.48 14.93
C LYS A 496 -4.91 1.43 14.12
N TRP A 497 -4.38 2.12 13.11
CA TRP A 497 -5.15 3.09 12.31
C TRP A 497 -6.42 2.52 11.69
N VAL A 498 -6.41 1.22 11.41
CA VAL A 498 -7.56 0.49 10.88
C VAL A 498 -8.71 0.39 11.86
N LEU A 499 -8.43 0.36 13.17
CA LEU A 499 -9.44 0.44 14.22
C LEU A 499 -10.06 1.84 14.24
N GLY A 500 -9.25 2.88 14.06
CA GLY A 500 -9.70 4.25 13.85
C GLY A 500 -10.61 4.40 12.62
N LEU A 501 -10.33 3.69 11.53
CA LEU A 501 -11.19 3.66 10.35
C LEU A 501 -12.55 3.01 10.63
N TYR A 502 -12.59 1.85 11.30
CA TYR A 502 -13.84 1.22 11.71
C TYR A 502 -14.66 2.11 12.65
N TRP A 503 -13.98 2.70 13.64
CA TRP A 503 -14.59 3.62 14.59
C TRP A 503 -15.19 4.85 13.91
N LEU A 504 -14.42 5.53 13.05
CA LEU A 504 -14.91 6.68 12.29
C LEU A 504 -16.10 6.31 11.41
N ALA A 505 -16.05 5.17 10.73
CA ALA A 505 -17.15 4.71 9.89
C ALA A 505 -18.46 4.55 10.68
N LYS A 506 -18.39 3.95 11.88
CA LYS A 506 -19.52 3.77 12.79
C LYS A 506 -20.04 5.11 13.35
N VAL A 507 -19.14 5.99 13.79
CA VAL A 507 -19.51 7.31 14.34
C VAL A 507 -20.16 8.21 13.29
N LEU A 508 -19.63 8.21 12.07
CA LEU A 508 -20.14 9.06 11.00
C LEU A 508 -21.45 8.52 10.42
N HIS A 509 -21.59 7.19 10.36
CA HIS A 509 -22.71 6.51 9.70
C HIS A 509 -23.26 5.33 10.53
N PRO A 510 -23.86 5.57 11.70
CA PRO A 510 -24.26 4.51 12.63
C PRO A 510 -25.28 3.53 12.03
N GLU A 511 -26.19 4.01 11.17
CA GLU A 511 -27.16 3.17 10.46
C GLU A 511 -26.51 2.28 9.40
N LEU A 512 -25.55 2.81 8.63
CA LEU A 512 -24.84 2.07 7.58
C LEU A 512 -23.89 0.99 8.13
N PHE A 513 -23.45 1.17 9.37
CA PHE A 513 -22.55 0.27 10.08
C PHE A 513 -23.21 -0.30 11.35
N GLY A 514 -24.53 -0.49 11.35
CA GLY A 514 -25.28 -1.06 12.48
C GLY A 514 -24.73 -2.40 12.97
N ASP A 515 -24.22 -3.22 12.05
CA ASP A 515 -23.62 -4.54 12.25
C ASP A 515 -22.14 -4.52 12.68
N LEU A 516 -21.49 -3.35 12.66
CA LEU A 516 -20.09 -3.22 13.06
C LEU A 516 -19.97 -3.04 14.57
N ASP A 517 -19.39 -4.04 15.24
CA ASP A 517 -18.91 -3.96 16.61
C ASP A 517 -17.42 -3.55 16.60
N VAL A 518 -17.14 -2.31 16.97
CA VAL A 518 -15.77 -1.75 16.96
C VAL A 518 -14.92 -2.36 18.08
N ARG A 519 -15.52 -2.66 19.24
CA ARG A 519 -14.81 -3.28 20.37
C ARG A 519 -14.36 -4.69 20.01
N ALA A 520 -15.25 -5.50 19.44
CA ALA A 520 -14.90 -6.84 18.96
C ALA A 520 -13.79 -6.79 17.89
N LYS A 521 -13.82 -5.83 16.96
CA LYS A 521 -12.71 -5.65 15.99
C LYS A 521 -11.39 -5.29 16.64
N ALA A 522 -11.40 -4.48 17.70
CA ALA A 522 -10.21 -4.15 18.45
C ALA A 522 -9.68 -5.38 19.20
N ASP A 523 -10.55 -6.12 19.88
CA ASP A 523 -10.20 -7.32 20.63
C ASP A 523 -9.59 -8.40 19.73
N ASP A 524 -10.22 -8.67 18.58
CA ASP A 524 -9.68 -9.55 17.53
C ASP A 524 -8.30 -9.09 17.06
N PHE A 525 -8.11 -7.78 16.87
CA PHE A 525 -6.86 -7.20 16.41
C PHE A 525 -5.74 -7.40 17.44
N TYR A 526 -6.01 -7.12 18.72
CA TYR A 526 -5.03 -7.30 19.79
C TYR A 526 -4.63 -8.76 19.97
N GLN A 527 -5.61 -9.67 20.00
CA GLN A 527 -5.34 -11.09 20.13
C GLN A 527 -4.57 -11.62 18.92
N LYS A 528 -5.01 -11.29 17.70
CA LYS A 528 -4.39 -11.81 16.47
C LYS A 528 -2.97 -11.33 16.25
N TRP A 529 -2.70 -10.05 16.47
CA TRP A 529 -1.42 -9.44 16.06
C TRP A 529 -0.39 -9.34 17.18
N TYR A 530 -0.86 -9.20 18.41
CA TYR A 530 0.00 -9.05 19.60
C TYR A 530 -0.07 -10.24 20.56
N GLY A 531 -1.03 -11.16 20.39
CA GLY A 531 -1.18 -12.32 21.27
C GLY A 531 -1.56 -11.95 22.71
N ILE A 532 -2.12 -10.75 22.91
CA ILE A 532 -2.48 -10.24 24.23
C ILE A 532 -3.96 -10.48 24.50
N ASP A 533 -4.28 -10.78 25.76
CA ASP A 533 -5.65 -10.79 26.27
C ASP A 533 -6.25 -9.39 26.14
N PRO A 534 -7.31 -9.20 25.35
CA PRO A 534 -7.90 -7.88 25.12
C PRO A 534 -8.44 -7.21 26.40
N ASN A 535 -8.75 -7.98 27.45
CA ASN A 535 -9.17 -7.42 28.74
C ASN A 535 -8.06 -6.64 29.45
N LYS A 536 -6.80 -6.84 29.06
CA LYS A 536 -5.66 -6.08 29.59
C LYS A 536 -5.43 -4.77 28.83
N VAL A 537 -6.10 -4.57 27.70
CA VAL A 537 -5.97 -3.37 26.89
C VAL A 537 -7.02 -2.36 27.34
N GLU A 538 -6.56 -1.31 28.01
CA GLU A 538 -7.39 -0.18 28.38
C GLU A 538 -7.55 0.75 27.18
N ILE A 539 -8.78 0.87 26.66
CA ILE A 539 -9.13 1.81 25.59
C ILE A 539 -9.86 2.98 26.25
N THR A 540 -9.27 4.16 26.14
CA THR A 540 -9.88 5.45 26.51
C THR A 540 -10.52 6.11 25.29
N GLY A 541 -11.36 7.13 25.49
CA GLY A 541 -12.13 7.78 24.41
C GLY A 541 -13.52 7.18 24.28
N ASP A 542 -14.29 7.64 23.29
CA ASP A 542 -15.67 7.15 23.10
C ASP A 542 -15.64 5.85 22.29
N MET A 543 -16.32 4.81 22.74
CA MET A 543 -16.53 3.57 21.98
C MET A 543 -18.04 3.44 21.65
N PRO A 544 -18.43 3.48 20.36
CA PRO A 544 -19.82 3.48 19.91
C PRO A 544 -20.46 2.09 19.82
#